data_AF-A0A1F9LLQ2-F1
#
_entry.id   AF-A0A1F9LLQ2-F1
#
_cell.length_a   1.000
_cell.length_b   1.000
_cell.length_c   1.000
_cell.angle_alpha   90.00
_cell.angle_beta   90.00
_cell.angle_gamma   90.00
#
_symmetry.space_group_name_H-M   'P 1'
#
loop_
_entity.id
_entity.type
_entity.pdbx_description
1 polymer ?
#
loop_
_entity_poly.entity_id
_entity_poly.type
_entity_poly.pdbx_seq_one_letter_code
_entity_poly.pdbx_strand_id
1 'polypeptide(L)'
;MVLFAILGLATWLRLRGIGFGLPCLEARPDETIAVFEALRFGTADLNPRDFHWPTLYPYLLFLLYGFHVLLGLGLGWYDGLLGVLERVQQDPALFVLTARVVSLTAGVGSVYALYGLGRRVLGTSGGLLAALFLSVCHLHVRQSQAGVPDSLMIFLAIVAVWQFLRLDAEPSKRNALLSGLLLGLATGTKYNAGLLFLPLVFIFLRRSRHKGERQAMLVNVSIAASTALLAFTLTTPYWLLDPETFFGDLGAELEHLGEGHQGLLLEPAWLYHVTTSLWYGCGWPLLLLGLLGLGPTFAPRTWPWLVVQVFPVGYYVFTASAKTVFTRHALPLVPFLLLAAAATTLGLFRRRPRSAAGSSLGPPLLGFLLLVILTPTLVSMFRAGTLLGREDNRVLVGRAVDRLLPASNHLGVGSSYYGKPLLSRRSLDLRTLVATPHPLPVLPDWALIERSPLRLYSTQPERLEEVLKRCYRLARDFPATVPAGDCSTVYDQQDAWYLPFSGYCPVSRPGPSFQLYRLLPSCHREGPNLDSPRAPE
;
A
#
# COMPACT_ATOMS: atom_id res chain seq x y z
N MET A 1 -14.71 11.88 24.37
CA MET A 1 -13.69 12.90 24.02
C MET A 1 -12.38 12.29 23.53
N VAL A 2 -11.69 11.43 24.29
CA VAL A 2 -10.38 10.86 23.88
C VAL A 2 -10.41 10.13 22.53
N LEU A 3 -11.39 9.26 22.30
CA LEU A 3 -11.50 8.54 21.02
C LEU A 3 -11.67 9.50 19.84
N PHE A 4 -12.48 10.56 19.98
CA PHE A 4 -12.66 11.57 18.93
C PHE A 4 -11.35 12.31 18.63
N ALA A 5 -10.53 12.60 19.64
CA ALA A 5 -9.21 13.18 19.43
C ALA A 5 -8.27 12.21 18.68
N ILE A 6 -8.29 10.92 19.01
CA ILE A 6 -7.54 9.88 18.28
C ILE A 6 -7.99 9.79 16.82
N LEU A 7 -9.30 9.80 16.57
CA LEU A 7 -9.84 9.77 15.21
C LEU A 7 -9.50 11.05 14.44
N GLY A 8 -9.59 12.22 15.08
CA GLY A 8 -9.17 13.50 14.48
C GLY A 8 -7.69 13.49 14.10
N LEU A 9 -6.82 12.98 14.98
CA LEU A 9 -5.40 12.78 14.68
C LEU A 9 -5.20 11.80 13.51
N ALA A 10 -5.90 10.66 13.52
CA ALA A 10 -5.82 9.65 12.46
C ALA A 10 -6.21 10.22 11.09
N THR A 11 -7.27 11.02 11.04
CA THR A 11 -7.76 11.69 9.83
C THR A 11 -6.75 12.74 9.36
N TRP A 12 -6.29 13.61 10.25
CA TRP A 12 -5.34 14.67 9.92
C TRP A 12 -4.04 14.13 9.34
N LEU A 13 -3.47 13.08 9.94
CA LEU A 13 -2.25 12.44 9.44
C LEU A 13 -2.41 11.85 8.03
N ARG A 14 -3.58 11.29 7.70
CA ARG A 14 -3.85 10.69 6.38
C ARG A 14 -4.17 11.74 5.32
N LEU A 15 -4.87 12.81 5.68
CA LEU A 15 -5.14 13.93 4.77
C LEU A 15 -3.86 14.66 4.36
N ARG A 16 -2.86 14.71 5.25
CA ARG A 16 -1.59 15.38 4.98
C ARG A 16 -0.82 14.67 3.88
N GLY A 17 -0.79 15.27 2.69
CA GLY A 17 -0.12 14.69 1.53
C GLY A 17 -1.05 13.78 0.71
N ILE A 18 -2.36 13.78 0.91
CA ILE A 18 -3.30 13.01 0.07
C ILE A 18 -3.22 13.36 -1.42
N GLY A 19 -2.73 14.56 -1.77
CA GLY A 19 -2.49 14.98 -3.15
C GLY A 19 -1.10 14.64 -3.69
N PHE A 20 -0.30 13.82 -2.99
CA PHE A 20 1.09 13.56 -3.36
C PHE A 20 1.21 13.06 -4.81
N GLY A 21 2.30 13.47 -5.47
CA GLY A 21 2.65 12.98 -6.81
C GLY A 21 1.83 13.56 -7.97
N LEU A 22 0.59 14.00 -7.72
CA LEU A 22 -0.27 14.55 -8.77
C LEU A 22 0.37 15.79 -9.43
N PRO A 23 0.25 15.95 -10.75
CA PRO A 23 -0.56 15.13 -11.68
C PRO A 23 0.14 13.87 -12.23
N CYS A 24 1.31 13.48 -11.71
CA CYS A 24 1.97 12.23 -12.10
C CYS A 24 1.23 11.03 -11.46
N LEU A 25 0.41 10.33 -12.25
CA LEU A 25 -0.39 9.20 -11.76
C LEU A 25 0.47 8.01 -11.32
N GLU A 26 1.58 7.77 -12.02
CA GLU A 26 2.56 6.74 -11.68
C GLU A 26 3.39 7.08 -10.43
N ALA A 27 3.02 8.15 -9.71
CA ALA A 27 3.65 8.50 -8.46
C ALA A 27 3.56 7.41 -7.40
N ARG A 28 2.47 6.65 -7.42
CA ARG A 28 2.27 5.42 -6.68
C ARG A 28 1.93 4.32 -7.67
N PRO A 29 2.83 3.33 -7.89
CA PRO A 29 2.72 2.32 -8.95
C PRO A 29 1.36 1.60 -9.03
N ASP A 30 0.77 1.31 -7.88
CA ASP A 30 -0.38 0.41 -7.78
C ASP A 30 -1.74 1.14 -7.87
N GLU A 31 -1.78 2.47 -7.79
CA GLU A 31 -3.05 3.22 -7.80
C GLU A 31 -3.73 3.19 -9.16
N THR A 32 -2.93 3.27 -10.23
CA THR A 32 -3.43 3.34 -11.61
C THR A 32 -4.10 2.03 -12.03
N ILE A 33 -3.67 0.89 -11.49
CA ILE A 33 -4.31 -0.41 -11.70
C ILE A 33 -5.79 -0.34 -11.34
N ALA A 34 -6.10 -0.06 -10.07
CA ALA A 34 -7.49 -0.01 -9.59
C ALA A 34 -8.30 1.13 -10.23
N VAL A 35 -7.69 2.30 -10.46
CA VAL A 35 -8.37 3.46 -11.04
C VAL A 35 -8.74 3.21 -12.50
N PHE A 36 -7.82 2.70 -13.32
CA PHE A 36 -8.07 2.47 -14.74
C PHE A 36 -8.99 1.27 -14.98
N GLU A 37 -8.87 0.22 -14.17
CA GLU A 37 -9.80 -0.89 -14.19
C GLU A 37 -11.24 -0.44 -13.90
N ALA A 38 -11.43 0.36 -12.83
CA ALA A 38 -12.72 0.94 -12.49
C ALA A 38 -13.30 1.84 -13.60
N LEU A 39 -12.45 2.62 -14.29
CA LEU A 39 -12.88 3.42 -15.44
C LEU A 39 -13.27 2.55 -16.64
N ARG A 40 -12.54 1.44 -16.89
CA ARG A 40 -12.82 0.51 -17.98
C ARG A 40 -14.19 -0.15 -17.82
N PHE A 41 -14.64 -0.43 -16.59
CA PHE A 41 -15.99 -0.94 -16.34
C PHE A 41 -17.11 -0.03 -16.89
N GLY A 42 -16.82 1.28 -17.05
CA GLY A 42 -17.72 2.24 -17.69
C GLY A 42 -17.97 1.99 -19.19
N THR A 43 -17.17 1.15 -19.86
CA THR A 43 -17.36 0.75 -21.26
C THR A 43 -18.32 -0.44 -21.43
N ALA A 44 -19.13 -0.74 -20.39
CA ALA A 44 -20.06 -1.86 -20.34
C ALA A 44 -19.42 -3.27 -20.37
N ASP A 45 -18.13 -3.37 -20.01
CA ASP A 45 -17.44 -4.64 -19.76
C ASP A 45 -16.99 -4.69 -18.30
N LEU A 46 -17.65 -5.49 -17.47
CA LEU A 46 -17.31 -5.64 -16.05
C LEU A 46 -16.18 -6.65 -15.80
N ASN A 47 -15.63 -7.30 -16.83
CA ASN A 47 -14.54 -8.26 -16.66
C ASN A 47 -13.24 -7.52 -16.31
N PRO A 48 -12.56 -7.84 -15.19
CA PRO A 48 -11.27 -7.24 -14.84
C PRO A 48 -10.12 -7.67 -15.79
N ARG A 49 -10.22 -8.84 -16.43
CA ARG A 49 -9.21 -9.42 -17.37
C ARG A 49 -7.79 -9.56 -16.81
N ASP A 50 -7.62 -9.23 -15.55
CA ASP A 50 -6.42 -9.34 -14.72
C ASP A 50 -6.96 -9.66 -13.31
N PHE A 51 -6.70 -10.87 -12.84
CA PHE A 51 -7.17 -11.35 -11.54
C PHE A 51 -6.08 -11.39 -10.48
N HIS A 52 -4.96 -10.68 -10.66
CA HIS A 52 -3.94 -10.54 -9.63
C HIS A 52 -4.52 -9.96 -8.33
N TRP A 53 -5.57 -9.12 -8.42
CA TRP A 53 -6.42 -8.72 -7.30
C TRP A 53 -7.89 -9.15 -7.47
N PRO A 54 -8.61 -9.36 -6.35
CA PRO A 54 -10.06 -9.47 -6.38
C PRO A 54 -10.76 -8.16 -6.80
N THR A 55 -11.99 -8.26 -7.32
CA THR A 55 -12.67 -7.14 -7.99
C THR A 55 -13.52 -6.22 -7.08
N LEU A 56 -13.66 -6.46 -5.77
CA LEU A 56 -14.52 -5.60 -4.92
C LEU A 56 -14.07 -4.14 -4.91
N TYR A 57 -12.76 -3.91 -4.76
CA TYR A 57 -12.22 -2.56 -4.67
C TYR A 57 -12.42 -1.78 -5.97
N PRO A 58 -12.03 -2.28 -7.17
CA PRO A 58 -12.28 -1.55 -8.41
C PRO A 58 -13.79 -1.43 -8.72
N TYR A 59 -14.65 -2.40 -8.37
CA TYR A 59 -16.11 -2.22 -8.49
C TYR A 59 -16.65 -1.11 -7.57
N LEU A 60 -16.17 -1.03 -6.34
CA LEU A 60 -16.53 0.06 -5.43
C LEU A 60 -16.14 1.42 -6.03
N LEU A 61 -14.94 1.53 -6.58
CA LEU A 61 -14.49 2.75 -7.26
C LEU A 61 -15.38 3.07 -8.47
N PHE A 62 -15.70 2.08 -9.30
CA PHE A 62 -16.58 2.25 -10.45
C PHE A 62 -17.95 2.81 -10.04
N LEU A 63 -18.56 2.27 -8.98
CA LEU A 63 -19.84 2.78 -8.45
C LEU A 63 -19.72 4.23 -7.96
N LEU A 64 -18.62 4.58 -7.28
CA LEU A 64 -18.38 5.94 -6.80
C LEU A 64 -18.14 6.93 -7.95
N TYR A 65 -17.41 6.50 -8.98
CA TYR A 65 -17.18 7.30 -10.19
C TYR A 65 -18.48 7.51 -10.95
N GLY A 66 -19.29 6.45 -11.11
CA GLY A 66 -20.62 6.54 -11.72
C GLY A 66 -21.53 7.51 -10.96
N PHE A 67 -21.55 7.44 -9.62
CA PHE A 67 -22.30 8.40 -8.81
C PHE A 67 -21.83 9.84 -9.02
N HIS A 68 -20.51 10.08 -9.03
CA HIS A 68 -19.96 11.41 -9.29
C HIS A 68 -20.37 11.94 -10.67
N VAL A 69 -20.28 11.11 -11.70
CA VAL A 69 -20.65 11.47 -13.08
C VAL A 69 -22.15 11.78 -13.18
N LEU A 70 -23.01 10.92 -12.62
CA LEU A 70 -24.47 11.14 -12.63
C LEU A 70 -24.86 12.43 -11.89
N LEU A 71 -24.24 12.69 -10.74
CA LEU A 71 -24.45 13.93 -9.99
C LEU A 71 -23.97 15.15 -10.78
N GLY A 72 -22.79 15.07 -11.38
CA GLY A 72 -22.23 16.17 -12.18
C GLY A 72 -23.07 16.49 -13.42
N LEU A 73 -23.62 15.47 -14.10
CA LEU A 73 -24.57 15.67 -15.20
C LEU A 73 -25.86 16.34 -14.71
N GLY A 74 -26.41 15.88 -13.58
CA GLY A 74 -27.63 16.46 -13.00
C GLY A 74 -27.46 17.91 -12.51
N LEU A 75 -26.24 18.29 -12.09
CA LEU A 75 -25.90 19.65 -11.64
C LEU A 75 -25.32 20.54 -12.76
N GLY A 76 -25.17 20.03 -13.98
CA GLY A 76 -24.61 20.77 -15.11
C GLY A 76 -23.11 21.04 -15.01
N TRP A 77 -22.35 20.21 -14.29
CA TRP A 77 -20.87 20.27 -14.26
C TRP A 77 -20.22 19.76 -15.55
N TYR A 78 -20.96 18.98 -16.33
CA TYR A 78 -20.51 18.39 -17.58
C TYR A 78 -21.52 18.67 -18.69
N ASP A 79 -21.03 19.05 -19.86
CA ASP A 79 -21.81 19.18 -21.09
C ASP A 79 -22.05 17.80 -21.73
N GLY A 80 -22.73 16.91 -21.00
CA GLY A 80 -22.99 15.53 -21.40
C GLY A 80 -21.79 14.59 -21.21
N LEU A 81 -21.90 13.38 -21.79
CA LEU A 81 -20.91 12.31 -21.60
C LEU A 81 -19.54 12.62 -22.24
N LEU A 82 -19.50 13.38 -23.34
CA LEU A 82 -18.25 13.81 -23.95
C LEU A 82 -17.47 14.74 -23.00
N GLY A 83 -18.15 15.68 -22.35
CA GLY A 83 -17.52 16.56 -21.34
C GLY A 83 -16.93 15.78 -20.16
N VAL A 84 -17.54 14.66 -19.77
CA VAL A 84 -16.99 13.75 -18.75
C VAL A 84 -15.67 13.13 -19.23
N LEU A 85 -15.65 12.59 -20.46
CA LEU A 85 -14.45 11.98 -21.03
C LEU A 85 -13.32 12.99 -21.19
N GLU A 86 -13.62 14.19 -21.67
CA GLU A 86 -12.65 15.29 -21.76
C GLU A 86 -12.08 15.63 -20.39
N ARG A 87 -12.93 15.72 -19.35
CA ARG A 87 -12.47 15.98 -17.99
C ARG A 87 -11.56 14.88 -17.46
N VAL A 88 -11.90 13.61 -17.69
CA VAL A 88 -11.09 12.46 -17.26
C VAL A 88 -9.70 12.51 -17.92
N GLN A 89 -9.65 12.84 -19.21
CA GLN A 89 -8.38 12.92 -19.95
C GLN A 89 -7.53 14.12 -19.52
N GLN A 90 -8.16 15.27 -19.24
CA GLN A 90 -7.46 16.50 -18.87
C GLN A 90 -6.95 16.48 -17.43
N ASP A 91 -7.73 15.94 -16.50
CA ASP A 91 -7.42 15.97 -15.06
C ASP A 91 -7.90 14.70 -14.33
N PRO A 92 -7.12 13.61 -14.43
CA PRO A 92 -7.43 12.35 -13.76
C PRO A 92 -7.27 12.41 -12.23
N ALA A 93 -6.83 13.55 -11.66
CA ALA A 93 -6.59 13.71 -10.23
C ALA A 93 -7.82 13.38 -9.38
N LEU A 94 -9.02 13.73 -9.86
CA LEU A 94 -10.27 13.46 -9.16
C LEU A 94 -10.47 11.96 -8.87
N PHE A 95 -10.18 11.10 -9.85
CA PHE A 95 -10.37 9.65 -9.73
C PHE A 95 -9.38 9.05 -8.75
N VAL A 96 -8.09 9.43 -8.86
CA VAL A 96 -7.06 9.04 -7.89
C VAL A 96 -7.41 9.51 -6.48
N LEU A 97 -7.82 10.77 -6.32
CA LEU A 97 -8.20 11.31 -5.01
C LEU A 97 -9.42 10.59 -4.43
N THR A 98 -10.39 10.21 -5.25
CA THR A 98 -11.54 9.41 -4.82
C THR A 98 -11.10 8.05 -4.28
N ALA A 99 -10.21 7.34 -4.99
CA ALA A 99 -9.64 6.09 -4.50
C ALA A 99 -8.86 6.28 -3.19
N ARG A 100 -8.04 7.33 -3.09
CA ARG A 100 -7.33 7.69 -1.85
C ARG A 100 -8.28 8.00 -0.69
N VAL A 101 -9.41 8.67 -0.94
CA VAL A 101 -10.44 8.96 0.08
C VAL A 101 -11.11 7.67 0.58
N VAL A 102 -11.36 6.69 -0.29
CA VAL A 102 -11.86 5.36 0.12
C VAL A 102 -10.87 4.69 1.06
N SER A 103 -9.59 4.63 0.69
CA SER A 103 -8.54 4.01 1.50
C SER A 103 -8.27 4.77 2.81
N LEU A 104 -8.34 6.10 2.79
CA LEU A 104 -8.25 6.95 3.97
C LEU A 104 -9.41 6.66 4.93
N THR A 105 -10.64 6.61 4.42
CA THR A 105 -11.84 6.38 5.21
C THR A 105 -11.79 5.00 5.85
N ALA A 106 -11.40 3.98 5.08
CA ALA A 106 -11.17 2.65 5.62
C ALA A 106 -10.04 2.64 6.68
N GLY A 107 -8.94 3.37 6.46
CA GLY A 107 -7.86 3.52 7.42
C GLY A 107 -8.29 4.15 8.75
N VAL A 108 -9.12 5.20 8.72
CA VAL A 108 -9.71 5.81 9.93
C VAL A 108 -10.74 4.86 10.56
N GLY A 109 -11.54 4.19 9.75
CA GLY A 109 -12.46 3.14 10.17
C GLY A 109 -11.76 2.01 10.91
N SER A 110 -10.57 1.59 10.47
CA SER A 110 -9.73 0.59 11.12
C SER A 110 -9.32 1.00 12.53
N VAL A 111 -9.03 2.29 12.76
CA VAL A 111 -8.72 2.83 14.09
C VAL A 111 -9.92 2.70 15.03
N TYR A 112 -11.12 3.06 14.55
CA TYR A 112 -12.35 2.90 15.32
C TYR A 112 -12.71 1.42 15.56
N ALA A 113 -12.60 0.58 14.53
CA ALA A 113 -12.86 -0.86 14.64
C ALA A 113 -11.89 -1.52 15.63
N LEU A 114 -10.61 -1.15 15.61
CA LEU A 114 -9.62 -1.68 16.54
C LEU A 114 -9.87 -1.21 17.97
N TYR A 115 -10.35 0.02 18.18
CA TYR A 115 -10.86 0.45 19.49
C TYR A 115 -11.99 -0.46 19.97
N GLY A 116 -12.98 -0.75 19.11
CA GLY A 116 -14.11 -1.62 19.44
C GLY A 116 -13.67 -3.05 19.80
N LEU A 117 -12.81 -3.65 18.98
CA LEU A 117 -12.22 -4.96 19.21
C LEU A 117 -11.40 -4.98 20.50
N GLY A 118 -10.50 -4.00 20.67
CA GLY A 118 -9.64 -3.87 21.84
C GLY A 118 -10.43 -3.62 23.13
N ARG A 119 -11.52 -2.85 23.07
CA ARG A 119 -12.43 -2.67 24.20
C ARG A 119 -13.07 -4.00 24.63
N ARG A 120 -13.40 -4.87 23.68
CA ARG A 120 -14.00 -6.18 23.96
C ARG A 120 -13.03 -7.16 24.62
N VAL A 121 -11.73 -7.09 24.30
CA VAL A 121 -10.72 -8.05 24.78
C VAL A 121 -9.83 -7.54 25.92
N LEU A 122 -9.57 -6.23 26.00
CA LEU A 122 -8.67 -5.60 26.96
C LEU A 122 -9.36 -4.53 27.84
N GLY A 123 -10.64 -4.23 27.57
CA GLY A 123 -11.37 -3.13 28.19
C GLY A 123 -11.09 -1.77 27.55
N THR A 124 -11.79 -0.72 28.00
CA THR A 124 -11.78 0.60 27.36
C THR A 124 -10.37 1.19 27.20
N SER A 125 -9.52 1.11 28.23
CA SER A 125 -8.14 1.62 28.17
C SER A 125 -7.28 0.89 27.13
N GLY A 126 -7.40 -0.44 27.04
CA GLY A 126 -6.68 -1.23 26.05
C GLY A 126 -7.14 -0.94 24.62
N GLY A 127 -8.45 -0.75 24.42
CA GLY A 127 -9.00 -0.28 23.14
C GLY A 127 -8.48 1.10 22.74
N LEU A 128 -8.44 2.07 23.67
CA LEU A 128 -7.92 3.40 23.40
C LEU A 128 -6.43 3.38 23.05
N LEU A 129 -5.62 2.57 23.74
CA LEU A 129 -4.20 2.39 23.42
C LEU A 129 -3.99 1.77 22.04
N ALA A 130 -4.72 0.70 21.71
CA ALA A 130 -4.63 0.06 20.40
C ALA A 130 -5.01 1.03 19.26
N ALA A 131 -6.07 1.82 19.45
CA ALA A 131 -6.48 2.85 18.50
C ALA A 131 -5.44 3.97 18.37
N LEU A 132 -4.88 4.45 19.49
CA LEU A 132 -3.79 5.44 19.46
C LEU A 132 -2.60 4.90 18.66
N PHE A 133 -2.16 3.67 18.94
CA PHE A 133 -1.02 3.06 18.26
C PHE A 133 -1.27 2.91 16.75
N LEU A 134 -2.45 2.44 16.35
CA LEU A 134 -2.79 2.29 14.92
C LEU A 134 -2.98 3.65 14.22
N SER A 135 -3.44 4.67 14.95
CA SER A 135 -3.65 6.02 14.39
C SER A 135 -2.35 6.66 13.87
N VAL A 136 -1.23 6.37 14.54
CA VAL A 136 0.11 6.93 14.25
C VAL A 136 1.09 5.94 13.64
N CYS A 137 0.67 4.69 13.42
CA CYS A 137 1.51 3.64 12.83
C CYS A 137 1.92 4.02 11.40
N HIS A 138 3.23 4.22 11.18
CA HIS A 138 3.80 4.63 9.91
C HIS A 138 3.30 3.81 8.71
N LEU A 139 3.42 2.47 8.77
CA LEU A 139 3.02 1.59 7.67
C LEU A 139 1.52 1.69 7.36
N HIS A 140 0.66 1.71 8.38
CA HIS A 140 -0.78 1.78 8.19
C HIS A 140 -1.23 3.15 7.66
N VAL A 141 -0.71 4.25 8.19
CA VAL A 141 -1.01 5.59 7.66
C VAL A 141 -0.54 5.71 6.22
N ARG A 142 0.70 5.32 5.92
CA ARG A 142 1.30 5.35 4.57
C ARG A 142 0.42 4.61 3.55
N GLN A 143 -0.07 3.41 3.89
CA GLN A 143 -0.95 2.64 2.99
C GLN A 143 -2.37 3.21 2.91
N SER A 144 -2.87 3.89 3.94
CA SER A 144 -4.18 4.58 3.90
C SER A 144 -4.17 5.88 3.09
N GLN A 145 -3.00 6.36 2.67
CA GLN A 145 -2.89 7.54 1.80
C GLN A 145 -2.90 7.20 0.32
N ALA A 146 -2.65 5.93 -0.02
CA ALA A 146 -2.70 5.42 -1.37
C ALA A 146 -4.07 4.78 -1.66
N GLY A 147 -4.62 5.03 -2.84
CA GLY A 147 -5.84 4.46 -3.39
C GLY A 147 -5.67 3.00 -3.81
N VAL A 148 -5.29 2.15 -2.85
CA VAL A 148 -5.08 0.71 -3.00
C VAL A 148 -6.00 -0.09 -2.06
N PRO A 149 -6.32 -1.36 -2.38
CA PRO A 149 -7.30 -2.17 -1.64
C PRO A 149 -6.92 -2.47 -0.18
N ASP A 150 -5.63 -2.39 0.16
CA ASP A 150 -5.07 -2.79 1.45
C ASP A 150 -5.82 -2.21 2.65
N SER A 151 -6.09 -0.90 2.67
CA SER A 151 -6.74 -0.27 3.83
C SER A 151 -8.19 -0.73 4.03
N LEU A 152 -8.92 -0.98 2.93
CA LEU A 152 -10.27 -1.53 2.98
C LEU A 152 -10.27 -2.97 3.51
N MET A 153 -9.34 -3.79 3.04
CA MET A 153 -9.20 -5.16 3.52
C MET A 153 -8.88 -5.18 5.03
N ILE A 154 -7.97 -4.34 5.50
CA ILE A 154 -7.62 -4.26 6.93
C ILE A 154 -8.83 -3.88 7.79
N PHE A 155 -9.60 -2.89 7.36
CA PHE A 155 -10.83 -2.50 8.04
C PHE A 155 -11.79 -3.67 8.16
N LEU A 156 -12.07 -4.35 7.05
CA LEU A 156 -12.95 -5.51 6.99
C LEU A 156 -12.42 -6.66 7.84
N ALA A 157 -11.10 -6.90 7.87
CA ALA A 157 -10.48 -7.94 8.67
C ALA A 157 -10.67 -7.70 10.19
N ILE A 158 -10.48 -6.46 10.67
CA ILE A 158 -10.69 -6.12 12.08
C ILE A 158 -12.16 -6.31 12.45
N VAL A 159 -13.08 -5.83 11.61
CA VAL A 159 -14.53 -5.96 11.83
C VAL A 159 -14.97 -7.43 11.76
N ALA A 160 -14.41 -8.23 10.85
CA ALA A 160 -14.65 -9.67 10.74
C ALA A 160 -14.24 -10.39 12.03
N VAL A 161 -13.00 -10.17 12.51
CA VAL A 161 -12.53 -10.77 13.77
C VAL A 161 -13.40 -10.33 14.95
N TRP A 162 -13.83 -9.06 15.00
CA TRP A 162 -14.77 -8.60 16.02
C TRP A 162 -16.12 -9.33 15.94
N GLN A 163 -16.65 -9.56 14.74
CA GLN A 163 -17.88 -10.32 14.52
C GLN A 163 -17.69 -11.81 14.86
N PHE A 164 -16.51 -12.39 14.61
CA PHE A 164 -16.18 -13.76 15.02
C PHE A 164 -16.22 -13.91 16.54
N LEU A 165 -15.78 -12.91 17.30
CA LEU A 165 -15.93 -12.92 18.76
C LEU A 165 -17.39 -12.85 19.22
N ARG A 166 -18.30 -12.26 18.43
CA ARG A 166 -19.74 -12.29 18.72
C ARG A 166 -20.32 -13.66 18.43
N LEU A 167 -19.94 -14.28 17.32
CA LEU A 167 -20.31 -15.67 17.02
C LEU A 167 -19.79 -16.64 18.07
N ASP A 168 -18.55 -16.45 18.53
CA ASP A 168 -17.93 -17.27 19.57
C ASP A 168 -18.59 -17.08 20.93
N ALA A 169 -19.09 -15.89 21.25
CA ALA A 169 -19.82 -15.64 22.50
C ALA A 169 -21.26 -16.16 22.44
N GLU A 170 -21.96 -15.88 21.33
CA GLU A 170 -23.38 -16.18 21.13
C GLU A 170 -23.58 -16.82 19.74
N PRO A 171 -23.49 -18.17 19.65
CA PRO A 171 -23.69 -18.88 18.40
C PRO A 171 -25.11 -18.68 17.86
N SER A 172 -25.24 -18.02 16.72
CA SER A 172 -26.53 -17.81 16.06
C SER A 172 -26.35 -17.73 14.55
N LYS A 173 -27.40 -18.10 13.80
CA LYS A 173 -27.41 -18.01 12.33
C LYS A 173 -27.13 -16.59 11.84
N ARG A 174 -27.61 -15.58 12.56
CA ARG A 174 -27.34 -14.16 12.26
C ARG A 174 -25.86 -13.83 12.42
N ASN A 175 -25.24 -14.24 13.52
CA ASN A 175 -23.82 -13.99 13.73
C ASN A 175 -22.96 -14.76 12.73
N ALA A 176 -23.39 -15.96 12.33
CA ALA A 176 -22.75 -16.76 11.29
C ALA A 176 -22.83 -16.08 9.91
N LEU A 177 -24.01 -15.61 9.51
CA LEU A 177 -24.23 -14.89 8.26
C LEU A 177 -23.37 -13.63 8.19
N LEU A 178 -23.38 -12.80 9.24
CA LEU A 178 -22.55 -11.59 9.29
C LEU A 178 -21.05 -11.91 9.28
N SER A 179 -20.62 -12.99 9.95
CA SER A 179 -19.22 -13.45 9.93
C SER A 179 -18.80 -13.86 8.53
N GLY A 180 -19.63 -14.65 7.85
CA GLY A 180 -19.40 -15.08 6.48
C GLY A 180 -19.37 -13.91 5.51
N LEU A 181 -20.34 -13.00 5.59
CA LEU A 181 -20.39 -11.79 4.77
C LEU A 181 -19.10 -10.99 4.88
N LEU A 182 -18.64 -10.68 6.10
CA LEU A 182 -17.42 -9.91 6.31
C LEU A 182 -16.15 -10.65 5.83
N LEU A 183 -16.08 -11.97 6.03
CA LEU A 183 -14.99 -12.80 5.50
C LEU A 183 -14.95 -12.74 3.96
N GLY A 184 -16.10 -12.92 3.30
CA GLY A 184 -16.21 -12.89 1.85
C GLY A 184 -15.90 -11.51 1.27
N LEU A 185 -16.38 -10.42 1.88
CA LEU A 185 -16.04 -9.05 1.46
C LEU A 185 -14.55 -8.74 1.66
N ALA A 186 -13.94 -9.17 2.78
CA ALA A 186 -12.50 -8.98 3.00
C ALA A 186 -11.69 -9.73 1.94
N THR A 187 -12.04 -10.99 1.69
CA THR A 187 -11.41 -11.85 0.66
C THR A 187 -11.60 -11.27 -0.74
N GLY A 188 -12.79 -10.76 -1.04
CA GLY A 188 -13.12 -10.07 -2.28
C GLY A 188 -12.46 -8.71 -2.43
N THR A 189 -11.79 -8.19 -1.39
CA THR A 189 -10.91 -7.01 -1.47
C THR A 189 -9.45 -7.42 -1.69
N LYS A 190 -8.99 -8.49 -1.02
CA LYS A 190 -7.64 -9.06 -1.19
C LYS A 190 -7.65 -10.54 -0.82
N TYR A 191 -7.14 -11.41 -1.70
CA TYR A 191 -7.23 -12.87 -1.52
C TYR A 191 -6.66 -13.37 -0.19
N ASN A 192 -5.58 -12.74 0.28
CA ASN A 192 -4.91 -13.13 1.52
C ASN A 192 -5.80 -12.95 2.78
N ALA A 193 -6.88 -12.16 2.71
CA ALA A 193 -7.87 -12.08 3.76
C ALA A 193 -8.71 -13.36 3.90
N GLY A 194 -8.68 -14.28 2.92
CA GLY A 194 -9.28 -15.61 3.03
C GLY A 194 -8.76 -16.41 4.23
N LEU A 195 -7.54 -16.12 4.71
CA LEU A 195 -6.97 -16.70 5.92
C LEU A 195 -7.74 -16.33 7.21
N LEU A 196 -8.66 -15.36 7.16
CA LEU A 196 -9.64 -15.12 8.23
C LEU A 196 -10.58 -16.31 8.45
N PHE A 197 -10.59 -17.32 7.58
CA PHE A 197 -11.25 -18.58 7.85
C PHE A 197 -10.62 -19.35 9.02
N LEU A 198 -9.31 -19.18 9.28
CA LEU A 198 -8.60 -19.86 10.38
C LEU A 198 -9.20 -19.60 11.78
N PRO A 199 -9.45 -18.34 12.22
CA PRO A 199 -10.12 -18.11 13.50
C PRO A 199 -11.55 -18.69 13.56
N LEU A 200 -12.29 -18.76 12.45
CA LEU A 200 -13.60 -19.43 12.42
C LEU A 200 -13.48 -20.94 12.66
N VAL A 201 -12.50 -21.59 12.02
CA VAL A 201 -12.19 -23.02 12.28
C VAL A 201 -11.76 -23.22 13.72
N PHE A 202 -10.95 -22.32 14.28
CA PHE A 202 -10.55 -22.40 15.69
C PHE A 202 -11.75 -22.32 16.64
N ILE A 203 -12.68 -21.38 16.41
CA ILE A 203 -13.94 -21.28 17.17
C ILE A 203 -14.74 -22.57 17.08
N PHE A 204 -14.89 -23.12 15.86
CA PHE A 204 -15.58 -24.39 15.62
C PHE A 204 -14.98 -25.53 16.44
N LEU A 205 -13.66 -25.74 16.34
CA LEU A 205 -12.95 -26.83 17.01
C LEU A 205 -13.05 -26.70 18.53
N ARG A 206 -12.92 -25.48 19.05
CA ARG A 206 -13.03 -25.20 20.49
C ARG A 206 -14.42 -25.52 21.02
N ARG A 207 -15.47 -24.96 20.39
CA ARG A 207 -16.86 -25.12 20.85
C ARG A 207 -17.39 -26.54 20.65
N SER A 208 -16.96 -27.24 19.60
CA SER A 208 -17.35 -28.62 19.33
C SER A 208 -16.88 -29.63 20.38
N ARG A 209 -15.98 -29.24 21.30
CA ARG A 209 -15.60 -30.07 22.46
C ARG A 209 -16.69 -30.14 23.52
N HIS A 210 -17.62 -29.18 23.55
CA HIS A 210 -18.74 -29.17 24.47
C HIS A 210 -19.89 -30.03 23.92
N LYS A 211 -20.42 -30.94 24.76
CA LYS A 211 -21.54 -31.83 24.38
C LYS A 211 -22.73 -30.99 23.92
N GLY A 212 -23.31 -31.33 22.76
CA GLY A 212 -24.48 -30.66 22.20
C GLY A 212 -24.19 -29.43 21.32
N GLU A 213 -22.99 -28.84 21.39
CA GLU A 213 -22.67 -27.63 20.59
C GLU A 213 -22.16 -27.96 19.18
N ARG A 214 -21.61 -29.16 18.96
CA ARG A 214 -20.97 -29.54 17.68
C ARG A 214 -21.91 -29.37 16.48
N GLN A 215 -23.15 -29.87 16.57
CA GLN A 215 -24.09 -29.79 15.45
C GLN A 215 -24.51 -28.35 15.16
N ALA A 216 -24.79 -27.56 16.21
CA ALA A 216 -25.13 -26.15 16.06
C ALA A 216 -23.97 -25.35 15.46
N MET A 217 -22.74 -25.64 15.87
CA MET A 217 -21.54 -25.00 15.34
C MET A 217 -21.22 -25.44 13.91
N LEU A 218 -21.46 -26.71 13.54
CA LEU A 218 -21.39 -27.15 12.14
C LEU A 218 -22.34 -26.32 11.29
N VAL A 219 -23.60 -26.17 11.69
CA VAL A 219 -24.58 -25.35 10.96
C VAL A 219 -24.13 -23.89 10.84
N ASN A 220 -23.67 -23.28 11.95
CA ASN A 220 -23.22 -21.88 11.92
C ASN A 220 -21.98 -21.69 11.04
N VAL A 221 -21.01 -22.59 11.10
CA VAL A 221 -19.78 -22.50 10.29
C VAL A 221 -20.10 -22.76 8.82
N SER A 222 -20.99 -23.69 8.51
CA SER A 222 -21.48 -23.89 7.14
C SER A 222 -22.18 -22.64 6.62
N ILE A 223 -23.06 -22.01 7.42
CA ILE A 223 -23.70 -20.73 7.03
C ILE A 223 -22.64 -19.65 6.79
N ALA A 224 -21.64 -19.53 7.66
CA ALA A 224 -20.57 -18.55 7.49
C ALA A 224 -19.74 -18.84 6.22
N ALA A 225 -19.36 -20.08 5.97
CA ALA A 225 -18.62 -20.48 4.77
C ALA A 225 -19.42 -20.24 3.50
N SER A 226 -20.69 -20.66 3.45
CA SER A 226 -21.58 -20.42 2.31
C SER A 226 -21.82 -18.94 2.06
N THR A 227 -22.02 -18.14 3.12
CA THR A 227 -22.19 -16.68 2.98
C THR A 227 -20.90 -16.00 2.53
N ALA A 228 -19.73 -16.47 3.00
CA ALA A 228 -18.45 -15.97 2.54
C ALA A 228 -18.22 -16.25 1.06
N LEU A 229 -18.50 -17.48 0.61
CA LEU A 229 -18.42 -17.85 -0.79
C LEU A 229 -19.39 -17.04 -1.65
N LEU A 230 -20.62 -16.84 -1.19
CA LEU A 230 -21.61 -16.02 -1.88
C LEU A 230 -21.15 -14.57 -1.98
N ALA A 231 -20.69 -13.96 -0.87
CA ALA A 231 -20.21 -12.59 -0.87
C ALA A 231 -18.99 -12.42 -1.79
N PHE A 232 -18.00 -13.32 -1.71
CA PHE A 232 -16.86 -13.33 -2.63
C PHE A 232 -17.30 -13.45 -4.08
N THR A 233 -18.25 -14.35 -4.38
CA THR A 233 -18.79 -14.54 -5.73
C THR A 233 -19.48 -13.28 -6.24
N LEU A 234 -20.28 -12.62 -5.41
CA LEU A 234 -20.97 -11.39 -5.80
C LEU A 234 -19.98 -10.24 -6.06
N THR A 235 -18.84 -10.23 -5.37
CA THR A 235 -17.83 -9.17 -5.53
C THR A 235 -16.75 -9.49 -6.56
N THR A 236 -16.64 -10.74 -6.99
CA THR A 236 -15.59 -11.23 -7.89
C THR A 236 -16.17 -12.29 -8.85
N PRO A 237 -17.31 -12.05 -9.53
CA PRO A 237 -18.11 -13.09 -10.19
C PRO A 237 -17.39 -13.85 -11.30
N TYR A 238 -16.35 -13.25 -11.86
CA TYR A 238 -15.56 -13.84 -12.94
C TYR A 238 -14.69 -15.02 -12.53
N TRP A 239 -14.54 -15.31 -11.22
CA TRP A 239 -14.01 -16.62 -10.81
C TRP A 239 -14.87 -17.80 -11.31
N LEU A 240 -16.17 -17.57 -11.58
CA LEU A 240 -17.09 -18.53 -12.20
C LEU A 240 -17.28 -18.30 -13.70
N LEU A 241 -17.30 -17.04 -14.14
CA LEU A 241 -17.61 -16.68 -15.54
C LEU A 241 -16.38 -16.78 -16.47
N ASP A 242 -15.17 -16.68 -15.92
CA ASP A 242 -13.88 -16.76 -16.61
C ASP A 242 -12.85 -17.52 -15.73
N PRO A 243 -13.13 -18.80 -15.39
CA PRO A 243 -12.33 -19.54 -14.42
C PRO A 243 -10.91 -19.81 -14.93
N GLU A 244 -10.72 -19.97 -16.24
CA GLU A 244 -9.41 -20.27 -16.83
C GLU A 244 -8.43 -19.12 -16.56
N THR A 245 -8.82 -17.89 -16.88
CA THR A 245 -7.98 -16.70 -16.65
C THR A 245 -7.83 -16.45 -15.16
N PHE A 246 -8.90 -16.58 -14.37
CA PHE A 246 -8.87 -16.39 -12.92
C PHE A 246 -7.87 -17.33 -12.23
N PHE A 247 -7.94 -18.65 -12.49
CA PHE A 247 -7.05 -19.61 -11.84
C PHE A 247 -5.62 -19.54 -12.41
N GLY A 248 -5.46 -19.14 -13.68
CA GLY A 248 -4.15 -18.83 -14.27
C GLY A 248 -3.44 -17.70 -13.52
N ASP A 249 -4.10 -16.54 -13.38
CA ASP A 249 -3.53 -15.37 -12.71
C ASP A 249 -3.31 -15.59 -11.21
N LEU A 250 -4.24 -16.29 -10.54
CA LEU A 250 -4.08 -16.66 -9.13
C LEU A 250 -2.88 -17.61 -8.94
N GLY A 251 -2.67 -18.54 -9.87
CA GLY A 251 -1.50 -19.41 -9.91
C GLY A 251 -0.22 -18.61 -10.09
N ALA A 252 -0.20 -17.70 -11.07
CA ALA A 252 0.92 -16.79 -11.32
C ALA A 252 1.26 -15.92 -10.11
N GLU A 253 0.27 -15.46 -9.33
CA GLU A 253 0.49 -14.70 -8.10
C GLU A 253 1.13 -15.57 -6.99
N LEU A 254 0.69 -16.83 -6.86
CA LEU A 254 1.30 -17.78 -5.92
C LEU A 254 2.74 -18.13 -6.31
N GLU A 255 3.01 -18.32 -7.60
CA GLU A 255 4.36 -18.51 -8.13
C GLU A 255 5.23 -17.26 -7.89
N HIS A 256 4.69 -16.07 -8.16
CA HIS A 256 5.36 -14.80 -7.91
C HIS A 256 5.76 -14.63 -6.44
N LEU A 257 4.91 -15.06 -5.49
CA LEU A 257 5.26 -15.08 -4.06
C LEU A 257 6.46 -16.00 -3.76
N GLY A 258 6.60 -17.11 -4.50
CA GLY A 258 7.65 -18.12 -4.33
C GLY A 258 8.96 -17.84 -5.08
N GLU A 259 8.92 -17.09 -6.18
CA GLU A 259 10.09 -16.81 -7.04
C GLU A 259 10.78 -15.49 -6.70
N GLY A 260 10.07 -14.53 -6.11
CA GLY A 260 10.58 -13.20 -5.81
C GLY A 260 10.17 -12.16 -6.85
N HIS A 261 10.42 -10.89 -6.55
CA HIS A 261 9.96 -9.80 -7.40
C HIS A 261 11.01 -9.42 -8.45
N GLN A 262 10.75 -9.78 -9.72
CA GLN A 262 11.61 -9.45 -10.87
C GLN A 262 13.08 -9.91 -10.68
N GLY A 263 13.28 -11.10 -10.11
CA GLY A 263 14.60 -11.67 -9.85
C GLY A 263 15.34 -11.07 -8.63
N LEU A 264 14.78 -10.06 -7.96
CA LEU A 264 15.34 -9.54 -6.71
C LEU A 264 14.92 -10.42 -5.53
N LEU A 265 15.90 -11.18 -5.02
CA LEU A 265 15.77 -11.96 -3.79
C LEU A 265 16.35 -11.18 -2.61
N LEU A 266 15.49 -10.86 -1.66
CA LEU A 266 15.86 -10.28 -0.35
C LEU A 266 15.88 -11.40 0.70
N GLU A 267 15.99 -11.02 1.98
CA GLU A 267 15.83 -11.97 3.07
C GLU A 267 14.45 -12.66 3.01
N PRO A 268 14.34 -13.92 3.50
CA PRO A 268 13.05 -14.59 3.59
C PRO A 268 12.03 -13.75 4.37
N ALA A 269 10.75 -13.82 3.96
CA ALA A 269 9.68 -12.99 4.50
C ALA A 269 9.60 -12.97 6.04
N TRP A 270 9.80 -14.13 6.70
CA TRP A 270 9.78 -14.18 8.16
C TRP A 270 10.83 -13.25 8.80
N LEU A 271 12.03 -13.17 8.23
CA LEU A 271 13.07 -12.30 8.76
C LEU A 271 12.83 -10.87 8.31
N TYR A 272 12.61 -10.64 7.01
CA TYR A 272 12.44 -9.32 6.43
C TYR A 272 11.27 -8.55 7.04
N HIS A 273 10.14 -9.22 7.32
CA HIS A 273 9.00 -8.55 7.93
C HIS A 273 9.28 -8.13 9.37
N VAL A 274 10.08 -8.88 10.13
CA VAL A 274 10.43 -8.51 11.51
C VAL A 274 11.50 -7.43 11.56
N THR A 275 12.56 -7.55 10.75
CA THR A 275 13.74 -6.67 10.81
C THR A 275 13.58 -5.38 10.01
N THR A 276 12.71 -5.39 9.00
CA THR A 276 12.50 -4.23 8.11
C THR A 276 11.05 -3.76 8.16
N SER A 277 10.09 -4.59 7.73
CA SER A 277 8.72 -4.12 7.47
C SER A 277 8.01 -3.63 8.74
N LEU A 278 7.96 -4.44 9.78
CA LEU A 278 7.34 -4.10 11.07
C LEU A 278 8.25 -3.23 11.93
N TRP A 279 9.56 -3.44 11.85
CA TRP A 279 10.56 -2.66 12.60
C TRP A 279 10.42 -1.16 12.34
N TYR A 280 10.42 -0.77 11.06
CA TYR A 280 10.25 0.63 10.68
C TYR A 280 8.77 1.02 10.51
N GLY A 281 7.92 0.07 10.10
CA GLY A 281 6.50 0.31 9.83
C GLY A 281 5.65 0.59 11.06
N CYS A 282 5.84 -0.17 12.13
CA CYS A 282 5.21 0.13 13.42
C CYS A 282 6.08 1.07 14.25
N GLY A 283 7.40 0.96 14.09
CA GLY A 283 8.39 1.46 15.03
C GLY A 283 8.79 0.32 15.99
N TRP A 284 10.09 0.12 16.14
CA TRP A 284 10.65 -0.98 16.91
C TRP A 284 10.11 -1.11 18.35
N PRO A 285 9.79 -0.02 19.11
CA PRO A 285 9.25 -0.18 20.46
C PRO A 285 7.88 -0.86 20.44
N LEU A 286 7.01 -0.48 19.50
CA LEU A 286 5.68 -1.07 19.35
C LEU A 286 5.75 -2.52 18.88
N LEU A 287 6.70 -2.85 18.01
CA LEU A 287 6.96 -4.23 17.61
C LEU A 287 7.35 -5.08 18.83
N LEU A 288 8.33 -4.64 19.63
CA LEU A 288 8.76 -5.38 20.82
C LEU A 288 7.62 -5.55 21.84
N LEU A 289 6.87 -4.49 22.12
CA LEU A 289 5.70 -4.56 23.00
C LEU A 289 4.63 -5.51 22.44
N GLY A 290 4.43 -5.52 21.13
CA GLY A 290 3.52 -6.43 20.43
C GLY A 290 3.93 -7.89 20.62
N LEU A 291 5.18 -8.23 20.35
CA LEU A 291 5.72 -9.58 20.53
C LEU A 291 5.64 -10.04 22.00
N LEU A 292 5.96 -9.17 22.96
CA LEU A 292 5.79 -9.44 24.39
C LEU A 292 4.32 -9.68 24.77
N GLY A 293 3.40 -9.01 24.08
CA GLY A 293 1.95 -9.09 24.32
C GLY A 293 1.34 -10.39 23.84
N LEU A 294 1.98 -11.06 22.88
CA LEU A 294 1.64 -12.42 22.47
C LEU A 294 2.10 -13.46 23.49
N GLY A 295 3.12 -13.13 24.31
CA GLY A 295 3.68 -14.03 25.32
C GLY A 295 2.79 -14.24 26.56
N PRO A 296 3.00 -15.36 27.29
CA PRO A 296 2.12 -15.81 28.38
C PRO A 296 2.08 -14.87 29.60
N THR A 297 3.01 -13.91 29.66
CA THR A 297 3.14 -12.92 30.73
C THR A 297 2.11 -11.81 30.62
N PHE A 298 1.83 -11.33 29.41
CA PHE A 298 0.95 -10.16 29.17
C PHE A 298 -0.30 -10.52 28.36
N ALA A 299 -0.27 -11.64 27.64
CA ALA A 299 -1.43 -12.19 26.96
C ALA A 299 -2.58 -12.42 27.96
N PRO A 300 -3.77 -11.83 27.73
CA PRO A 300 -4.97 -12.22 28.42
C PRO A 300 -5.21 -13.72 28.27
N ARG A 301 -5.44 -14.41 29.38
CA ARG A 301 -5.73 -15.85 29.38
C ARG A 301 -7.20 -16.11 29.08
N THR A 302 -7.68 -15.59 27.95
CA THR A 302 -9.08 -15.64 27.56
C THR A 302 -9.23 -16.20 26.14
N TRP A 303 -10.30 -16.95 25.88
CA TRP A 303 -10.59 -17.45 24.54
C TRP A 303 -10.70 -16.34 23.48
N PRO A 304 -11.35 -15.19 23.76
CA PRO A 304 -11.38 -14.08 22.81
C PRO A 304 -10.00 -13.59 22.40
N TRP A 305 -9.02 -13.59 23.31
CA TRP A 305 -7.64 -13.23 22.97
C TRP A 305 -7.05 -14.21 21.97
N LEU A 306 -7.18 -15.51 22.22
CA LEU A 306 -6.66 -16.55 21.33
C LEU A 306 -7.29 -16.48 19.94
N VAL A 307 -8.62 -16.33 19.84
CA VAL A 307 -9.33 -16.18 18.56
C VAL A 307 -8.75 -15.03 17.73
N VAL A 308 -8.48 -13.89 18.36
CA VAL A 308 -7.89 -12.73 17.67
C VAL A 308 -6.50 -13.03 17.13
N GLN A 309 -5.68 -13.80 17.86
CA GLN A 309 -4.30 -14.09 17.47
C GLN A 309 -4.16 -15.23 16.46
N VAL A 310 -5.19 -16.06 16.23
CA VAL A 310 -5.13 -17.13 15.22
C VAL A 310 -4.87 -16.56 13.81
N PHE A 311 -5.53 -15.47 13.44
CA PHE A 311 -5.34 -14.86 12.13
C PHE A 311 -3.92 -14.31 11.89
N PRO A 312 -3.37 -13.37 12.70
CA PRO A 312 -2.05 -12.81 12.45
C PRO A 312 -0.95 -13.87 12.56
N VAL A 313 -1.06 -14.85 13.46
CA VAL A 313 -0.09 -15.95 13.55
C VAL A 313 -0.17 -16.85 12.33
N GLY A 314 -1.38 -17.27 11.93
CA GLY A 314 -1.59 -18.09 10.74
C GLY A 314 -1.15 -17.40 9.46
N TYR A 315 -1.44 -16.11 9.32
CA TYR A 315 -0.98 -15.27 8.21
C TYR A 315 0.55 -15.21 8.16
N TYR A 316 1.19 -14.90 9.28
CA TYR A 316 2.65 -14.80 9.33
C TYR A 316 3.33 -16.12 8.94
N VAL A 317 2.81 -17.25 9.46
CA VAL A 317 3.30 -18.60 9.10
C VAL A 317 3.09 -18.88 7.61
N PHE A 318 1.91 -18.56 7.07
CA PHE A 318 1.62 -18.75 5.64
C PHE A 318 2.59 -17.96 4.76
N THR A 319 2.88 -16.71 5.12
CA THR A 319 3.78 -15.85 4.34
C THR A 319 5.26 -16.08 4.64
N ALA A 320 5.63 -16.87 5.65
CA ALA A 320 6.99 -16.93 6.20
C ALA A 320 8.07 -17.31 5.16
N SER A 321 7.71 -18.17 4.21
CA SER A 321 8.59 -18.66 3.14
C SER A 321 8.51 -17.87 1.84
N ALA A 322 7.66 -16.83 1.76
CA ALA A 322 7.56 -16.00 0.57
C ALA A 322 8.90 -15.28 0.30
N LYS A 323 9.25 -15.16 -0.99
CA LYS A 323 10.43 -14.44 -1.47
C LYS A 323 10.06 -13.03 -1.96
N THR A 324 8.79 -12.79 -2.24
CA THR A 324 8.24 -11.46 -2.50
C THR A 324 7.80 -10.82 -1.19
N VAL A 325 8.53 -9.79 -0.78
CA VAL A 325 8.55 -9.26 0.60
C VAL A 325 8.32 -7.75 0.63
N PHE A 326 7.36 -7.24 -0.16
CA PHE A 326 6.93 -5.85 -0.02
C PHE A 326 6.58 -5.53 1.44
N THR A 327 6.93 -4.34 1.91
CA THR A 327 6.64 -3.92 3.29
C THR A 327 5.14 -3.94 3.62
N ARG A 328 4.28 -3.68 2.62
CA ARG A 328 2.82 -3.80 2.71
C ARG A 328 2.31 -5.22 2.95
N HIS A 329 3.08 -6.27 2.65
CA HIS A 329 2.68 -7.65 2.94
C HIS A 329 2.58 -7.93 4.46
N ALA A 330 3.27 -7.14 5.29
CA ALA A 330 3.14 -7.22 6.74
C ALA A 330 1.91 -6.49 7.29
N LEU A 331 1.19 -5.70 6.49
CA LEU A 331 0.08 -4.86 6.94
C LEU A 331 -1.05 -5.64 7.65
N PRO A 332 -1.45 -6.86 7.22
CA PRO A 332 -2.46 -7.67 7.93
C PRO A 332 -2.12 -8.01 9.38
N LEU A 333 -0.83 -8.00 9.73
CA LEU A 333 -0.35 -8.28 11.09
C LEU A 333 -0.48 -7.05 12.00
N VAL A 334 -0.40 -5.85 11.44
CA VAL A 334 -0.22 -4.59 12.17
C VAL A 334 -1.31 -4.35 13.21
N PRO A 335 -2.63 -4.39 12.90
CA PRO A 335 -3.65 -4.06 13.89
C PRO A 335 -3.61 -4.98 15.11
N PHE A 336 -3.38 -6.27 14.88
CA PHE A 336 -3.39 -7.29 15.93
C PHE A 336 -2.11 -7.27 16.77
N LEU A 337 -0.97 -6.98 16.13
CA LEU A 337 0.30 -6.72 16.81
C LEU A 337 0.21 -5.48 17.72
N LEU A 338 -0.41 -4.39 17.23
CA LEU A 338 -0.60 -3.17 18.02
C LEU A 338 -1.61 -3.36 19.16
N LEU A 339 -2.61 -4.24 18.97
CA LEU A 339 -3.48 -4.67 20.06
C LEU A 339 -2.71 -5.46 21.13
N ALA A 340 -1.74 -6.30 20.74
CA ALA A 340 -0.82 -6.95 21.67
C ALA A 340 0.13 -5.95 22.37
N ALA A 341 0.61 -4.93 21.65
CA ALA A 341 1.40 -3.87 22.26
C ALA A 341 0.59 -3.11 23.33
N ALA A 342 -0.71 -2.89 23.08
CA ALA A 342 -1.62 -2.30 24.05
C ALA A 342 -1.81 -3.20 25.29
N ALA A 343 -1.88 -4.52 25.11
CA ALA A 343 -1.96 -5.47 26.22
C ALA A 343 -0.71 -5.41 27.12
N THR A 344 0.49 -5.41 26.53
CA THR A 344 1.76 -5.27 27.27
C THR A 344 1.83 -3.95 28.01
N THR A 345 1.51 -2.84 27.33
CA THR A 345 1.53 -1.49 27.91
C THR A 345 0.60 -1.40 29.12
N LEU A 346 -0.62 -1.93 29.00
CA LEU A 346 -1.59 -1.96 30.09
C LEU A 346 -1.15 -2.87 31.23
N GLY A 347 -0.56 -4.03 30.91
CA GLY A 347 -0.05 -4.99 31.90
C GLY A 347 1.11 -4.43 32.72
N LEU A 348 2.05 -3.74 32.08
CA LEU A 348 3.16 -3.04 32.75
C LEU A 348 2.64 -1.95 33.70
N PHE A 349 1.62 -1.20 33.28
CA PHE A 349 1.02 -0.17 34.11
C PHE A 349 0.31 -0.75 35.34
N ARG A 350 -0.46 -1.84 35.16
CA ARG A 350 -1.22 -2.49 36.24
C ARG A 350 -0.33 -3.18 37.28
N ARG A 351 0.89 -3.58 36.92
CA ARG A 351 1.85 -4.25 37.82
C ARG A 351 2.70 -3.27 38.64
N ARG A 352 2.54 -1.96 38.48
CA ARG A 352 3.24 -1.00 39.35
C ARG A 352 2.84 -1.20 40.82
N PRO A 353 3.80 -1.17 41.76
CA PRO A 353 3.51 -1.29 43.18
C PRO A 353 2.55 -0.18 43.62
N ARG A 354 1.58 -0.52 44.50
CA ARG A 354 0.55 0.42 44.98
C ARG A 354 1.12 1.69 45.62
N SER A 355 2.32 1.62 46.21
CA SER A 355 3.05 2.77 46.75
C SER A 355 3.41 3.82 45.69
N ALA A 356 3.61 3.41 44.43
CA ALA A 356 3.88 4.31 43.31
C ALA A 356 2.59 4.78 42.59
N ALA A 357 1.47 4.06 42.77
CA ALA A 357 0.20 4.33 42.08
C ALA A 357 -0.55 5.57 42.63
N GLY A 358 -0.26 5.99 43.87
CA GLY A 358 -0.81 7.21 44.48
C GLY A 358 0.03 8.48 44.25
N SER A 359 1.17 8.38 43.56
CA SER A 359 2.03 9.54 43.30
C SER A 359 1.49 10.41 42.17
N SER A 360 1.50 11.74 42.33
CA SER A 360 1.15 12.72 41.30
C SER A 360 2.02 12.64 40.04
N LEU A 361 3.15 11.91 40.11
CA LEU A 361 4.11 11.67 39.04
C LEU A 361 3.72 10.51 38.10
N GLY A 362 2.70 9.71 38.43
CA GLY A 362 2.26 8.57 37.62
C GLY A 362 1.78 8.91 36.21
N PRO A 363 0.82 9.85 36.04
CA PRO A 363 0.33 10.26 34.72
C PRO A 363 1.38 10.95 33.82
N PRO A 364 2.21 11.89 34.31
CA PRO A 364 3.28 12.49 33.51
C PRO A 364 4.29 11.46 32.98
N LEU A 365 4.68 10.50 33.83
CA LEU A 365 5.62 9.44 33.44
C LEU A 365 5.02 8.49 32.38
N LEU A 366 3.72 8.18 32.46
CA LEU A 366 3.04 7.42 31.41
C LEU A 366 2.99 8.20 30.09
N GLY A 367 2.68 9.50 30.16
CA GLY A 367 2.73 10.38 29.00
C GLY A 367 4.11 10.42 28.35
N PHE A 368 5.17 10.53 29.16
CA PHE A 368 6.56 10.48 28.69
C PHE A 368 6.93 9.13 28.06
N LEU A 369 6.57 8.01 28.70
CA LEU A 369 6.83 6.68 28.14
C LEU A 369 6.09 6.46 26.82
N LEU A 370 4.82 6.87 26.73
CA LEU A 370 4.07 6.82 25.48
C LEU A 370 4.72 7.71 24.42
N LEU A 371 5.18 8.90 24.79
CA LEU A 371 5.90 9.78 23.86
C LEU A 371 7.16 9.08 23.33
N VAL A 372 7.98 8.48 24.19
CA VAL A 372 9.20 7.74 23.78
C VAL A 372 8.86 6.56 22.88
N ILE A 373 7.85 5.75 23.24
CA ILE A 373 7.39 4.60 22.44
C ILE A 373 6.93 5.03 21.05
N LEU A 374 6.21 6.16 20.97
CA LEU A 374 5.64 6.66 19.73
C LEU A 374 6.59 7.55 18.92
N THR A 375 7.69 8.01 19.50
CA THR A 375 8.63 8.93 18.83
C THR A 375 9.12 8.40 17.49
N PRO A 376 9.59 7.13 17.35
CA PRO A 376 10.09 6.63 16.07
C PRO A 376 9.04 6.68 14.96
N THR A 377 7.80 6.27 15.27
CA THR A 377 6.71 6.21 14.28
C THR A 377 6.21 7.60 13.93
N LEU A 378 6.09 8.49 14.92
CA LEU A 378 5.75 9.90 14.72
C LEU A 378 6.79 10.60 13.84
N VAL A 379 8.08 10.47 14.14
CA VAL A 379 9.15 11.10 13.33
C VAL A 379 9.10 10.63 11.88
N SER A 380 8.98 9.32 11.64
CA SER A 380 8.85 8.79 10.28
C SER A 380 7.60 9.34 9.57
N MET A 381 6.48 9.43 10.28
CA MET A 381 5.23 9.96 9.75
C MET A 381 5.26 11.43 9.39
N PHE A 382 5.76 12.27 10.29
CA PHE A 382 5.87 13.71 10.06
C PHE A 382 6.84 14.03 8.93
N ARG A 383 7.97 13.31 8.85
CA ARG A 383 8.94 13.48 7.76
C ARG A 383 8.37 13.02 6.43
N ALA A 384 7.77 11.83 6.37
CA ALA A 384 7.09 11.33 5.18
C ALA A 384 5.99 12.30 4.71
N GLY A 385 5.10 12.75 5.60
CA GLY A 385 4.03 13.70 5.28
C GLY A 385 4.54 15.09 4.86
N THR A 386 5.75 15.48 5.27
CA THR A 386 6.40 16.70 4.76
C THR A 386 6.90 16.52 3.33
N LEU A 387 7.49 15.36 3.02
CA LEU A 387 7.94 15.04 1.67
C LEU A 387 6.77 14.87 0.71
N LEU A 388 5.71 14.18 1.12
CA LEU A 388 4.49 13.99 0.32
C LEU A 388 3.78 15.33 -0.02
N GLY A 389 3.99 16.38 0.79
CA GLY A 389 3.50 17.72 0.50
C GLY A 389 4.39 18.53 -0.45
N ARG A 390 5.57 18.03 -0.82
CA ARG A 390 6.45 18.67 -1.81
C ARG A 390 6.13 18.15 -3.21
N GLU A 391 6.40 18.98 -4.19
CA GLU A 391 6.26 18.61 -5.59
C GLU A 391 7.23 17.48 -5.96
N ASP A 392 6.69 16.44 -6.62
CA ASP A 392 7.46 15.28 -7.07
C ASP A 392 8.49 15.68 -8.13
N ASN A 393 9.69 15.09 -8.03
CA ASN A 393 10.77 15.43 -8.93
C ASN A 393 10.45 15.10 -10.39
N ARG A 394 9.61 14.08 -10.66
CA ARG A 394 9.16 13.75 -12.02
C ARG A 394 8.38 14.89 -12.70
N VAL A 395 7.59 15.63 -11.92
CA VAL A 395 6.83 16.79 -12.40
C VAL A 395 7.74 18.00 -12.59
N LEU A 396 8.65 18.24 -11.64
CA LEU A 396 9.61 19.33 -11.73
C LEU A 396 10.53 19.16 -12.94
N VAL A 397 11.12 17.96 -13.10
CA VAL A 397 12.03 17.63 -14.19
C VAL A 397 11.33 17.73 -15.53
N GLY A 398 10.11 17.18 -15.64
CA GLY A 398 9.30 17.29 -16.85
C GLY A 398 9.15 18.74 -17.33
N ARG A 399 8.63 19.61 -16.46
CA ARG A 399 8.48 21.04 -16.77
C ARG A 399 9.80 21.76 -17.06
N ALA A 400 10.87 21.40 -16.35
CA ALA A 400 12.17 22.01 -16.57
C ALA A 400 12.75 21.61 -17.94
N VAL A 401 12.67 20.34 -18.31
CA VAL A 401 13.12 19.82 -19.60
C VAL A 401 12.30 20.41 -20.75
N ASP A 402 10.98 20.51 -20.59
CA ASP A 402 10.11 21.08 -21.62
C ASP A 402 10.38 22.56 -21.89
N ARG A 403 10.83 23.31 -20.87
CA ARG A 403 11.27 24.72 -21.03
C ARG A 403 12.67 24.86 -21.61
N LEU A 404 13.57 23.93 -21.30
CA LEU A 404 14.98 24.01 -21.70
C LEU A 404 15.20 23.57 -23.15
N LEU A 405 14.45 22.58 -23.61
CA LEU A 405 14.72 21.93 -24.89
C LEU A 405 13.73 22.43 -25.97
N PRO A 406 14.22 22.93 -27.12
CA PRO A 406 13.38 23.14 -28.30
C PRO A 406 12.61 21.86 -28.69
N ALA A 407 11.45 22.01 -29.35
CA ALA A 407 10.65 20.87 -29.81
C ALA A 407 11.35 20.03 -30.88
N SER A 408 12.31 20.61 -31.62
CA SER A 408 13.10 19.95 -32.66
C SER A 408 14.14 18.96 -32.13
N ASN A 409 14.48 19.02 -30.84
CA ASN A 409 15.53 18.16 -30.28
C ASN A 409 14.97 16.77 -29.93
N HIS A 410 15.70 15.74 -30.31
CA HIS A 410 15.40 14.37 -29.90
C HIS A 410 15.82 14.16 -28.44
N LEU A 411 14.88 13.70 -27.62
CA LEU A 411 15.12 13.37 -26.22
C LEU A 411 15.00 11.86 -26.02
N GLY A 412 16.09 11.25 -25.54
CA GLY A 412 16.08 9.91 -24.99
C GLY A 412 15.90 9.94 -23.47
N VAL A 413 15.09 9.04 -22.94
CA VAL A 413 14.86 8.87 -21.50
C VAL A 413 15.29 7.47 -21.08
N GLY A 414 16.23 7.40 -20.14
CA GLY A 414 16.65 6.16 -19.49
C GLY A 414 16.05 6.08 -18.09
N SER A 415 14.77 5.70 -17.99
CA SER A 415 14.05 5.55 -16.72
C SER A 415 13.26 4.25 -16.69
N SER A 416 12.88 3.80 -15.50
CA SER A 416 11.82 2.82 -15.34
C SER A 416 10.47 3.41 -15.75
N TYR A 417 9.46 2.55 -15.89
CA TYR A 417 8.09 2.98 -16.15
C TYR A 417 7.57 3.94 -15.06
N TYR A 418 7.67 3.54 -13.80
CA TYR A 418 7.22 4.34 -12.65
C TYR A 418 8.12 5.55 -12.36
N GLY A 419 9.38 5.47 -12.76
CA GLY A 419 10.35 6.54 -12.61
C GLY A 419 10.21 7.64 -13.65
N LYS A 420 9.40 7.46 -14.71
CA LYS A 420 9.36 8.36 -15.86
C LYS A 420 8.88 9.78 -15.49
N PRO A 421 9.58 10.84 -15.95
CA PRO A 421 9.15 12.22 -15.73
C PRO A 421 7.93 12.58 -16.59
N LEU A 422 7.11 13.52 -16.11
CA LEU A 422 5.91 13.97 -16.80
C LEU A 422 6.28 14.98 -17.90
N LEU A 423 6.52 14.48 -19.10
CA LEU A 423 6.94 15.27 -20.27
C LEU A 423 5.75 15.59 -21.17
N SER A 424 5.68 16.82 -21.70
CA SER A 424 4.69 17.21 -22.72
C SER A 424 5.07 16.74 -24.13
N ARG A 425 6.30 16.24 -24.31
CA ARG A 425 6.87 15.80 -25.58
C ARG A 425 7.04 14.29 -25.64
N ARG A 426 7.10 13.75 -26.86
CA ARG A 426 7.51 12.36 -27.07
C ARG A 426 9.00 12.20 -26.73
N SER A 427 9.34 11.05 -26.18
CA SER A 427 10.71 10.67 -25.85
C SER A 427 10.98 9.24 -26.29
N LEU A 428 12.22 8.96 -26.68
CA LEU A 428 12.69 7.61 -26.98
C LEU A 428 13.08 6.90 -25.68
N ASP A 429 12.81 5.60 -25.57
CA ASP A 429 13.32 4.79 -24.46
C ASP A 429 14.79 4.42 -24.72
N LEU A 430 15.71 5.06 -23.99
CA LEU A 430 17.14 4.83 -24.13
C LEU A 430 17.59 3.47 -23.63
N ARG A 431 16.88 2.88 -22.66
CA ARG A 431 17.26 1.55 -22.15
C ARG A 431 17.09 0.52 -23.25
N THR A 432 15.94 0.55 -23.92
CA THR A 432 15.64 -0.32 -25.06
C THR A 432 16.52 -0.01 -26.27
N LEU A 433 16.72 1.28 -26.58
CA LEU A 433 17.53 1.71 -27.72
C LEU A 433 19.00 1.29 -27.62
N VAL A 434 19.56 1.23 -26.41
CA VAL A 434 20.95 0.77 -26.20
C VAL A 434 21.03 -0.76 -26.04
N ALA A 435 19.92 -1.44 -25.74
CA ALA A 435 19.86 -2.90 -25.67
C ALA A 435 19.94 -3.58 -27.06
N THR A 436 19.61 -2.88 -28.16
CA THR A 436 19.65 -3.47 -29.50
C THR A 436 21.09 -3.79 -29.95
N PRO A 437 21.35 -4.94 -30.60
CA PRO A 437 22.67 -5.30 -31.13
C PRO A 437 23.20 -4.26 -32.15
N HIS A 438 24.52 -4.26 -32.39
CA HIS A 438 25.18 -3.29 -33.28
C HIS A 438 24.67 -3.32 -34.73
N PRO A 439 24.71 -2.18 -35.47
CA PRO A 439 25.26 -0.87 -35.06
C PRO A 439 24.32 -0.07 -34.15
N LEU A 440 24.89 0.84 -33.33
CA LEU A 440 24.08 1.73 -32.49
C LEU A 440 23.18 2.61 -33.39
N PRO A 441 21.87 2.72 -33.07
CA PRO A 441 20.98 3.66 -33.75
C PRO A 441 21.42 5.11 -33.50
N VAL A 442 20.88 6.04 -34.30
CA VAL A 442 21.14 7.48 -34.14
C VAL A 442 20.82 7.89 -32.71
N LEU A 443 21.84 8.43 -32.01
CA LEU A 443 21.71 8.86 -30.62
C LEU A 443 20.90 10.17 -30.56
N PRO A 444 20.01 10.33 -29.58
CA PRO A 444 19.27 11.57 -29.40
C PRO A 444 20.20 12.72 -28.97
N ASP A 445 19.81 13.96 -29.27
CA ASP A 445 20.56 15.17 -28.91
C ASP A 445 20.73 15.30 -27.39
N TRP A 446 19.73 14.80 -26.65
CA TRP A 446 19.68 14.85 -25.19
C TRP A 446 19.33 13.48 -24.60
N ALA A 447 19.94 13.16 -23.48
CA ALA A 447 19.65 11.97 -22.69
C ALA A 447 19.28 12.36 -21.25
N LEU A 448 18.11 11.92 -20.78
CA LEU A 448 17.64 12.15 -19.43
C LEU A 448 17.62 10.82 -18.66
N ILE A 449 18.44 10.73 -17.63
CA ILE A 449 18.75 9.46 -16.97
C ILE A 449 18.27 9.49 -15.52
N GLU A 450 17.48 8.50 -15.16
CA GLU A 450 17.01 8.28 -13.79
C GLU A 450 18.13 7.79 -12.88
N ARG A 451 18.21 8.36 -11.67
CA ARG A 451 19.12 7.96 -10.60
C ARG A 451 18.33 7.79 -9.29
N SER A 452 18.40 6.61 -8.68
CA SER A 452 17.81 6.38 -7.37
C SER A 452 18.43 5.17 -6.65
N PRO A 453 18.33 5.09 -5.31
CA PRO A 453 18.78 3.93 -4.53
C PRO A 453 17.97 2.64 -4.74
N LEU A 454 16.88 2.67 -5.52
CA LEU A 454 16.09 1.50 -5.87
C LEU A 454 16.79 0.69 -6.97
N ARG A 455 17.43 -0.42 -6.58
CA ARG A 455 18.25 -1.22 -7.48
C ARG A 455 17.44 -1.85 -8.59
N LEU A 456 16.23 -2.30 -8.28
CA LEU A 456 15.39 -3.00 -9.25
C LEU A 456 14.92 -2.08 -10.39
N TYR A 457 14.61 -0.82 -10.08
CA TYR A 457 14.00 0.10 -11.05
C TYR A 457 14.99 1.07 -11.68
N SER A 458 15.96 1.56 -10.91
CA SER A 458 16.82 2.68 -11.31
C SER A 458 18.16 2.26 -11.89
N THR A 459 18.53 0.98 -11.82
CA THR A 459 19.78 0.49 -12.43
C THR A 459 19.71 0.62 -13.95
N GLN A 460 20.76 1.21 -14.54
CA GLN A 460 20.88 1.38 -15.98
C GLN A 460 21.73 0.24 -16.56
N PRO A 461 21.48 -0.17 -17.83
CA PRO A 461 22.35 -1.12 -18.52
C PRO A 461 23.79 -0.61 -18.59
N GLU A 462 24.79 -1.47 -18.41
CA GLU A 462 26.22 -1.09 -18.44
C GLU A 462 26.59 -0.36 -19.74
N ARG A 463 26.08 -0.86 -20.87
CA ARG A 463 26.28 -0.25 -22.18
C ARG A 463 25.73 1.18 -22.27
N LEU A 464 24.64 1.50 -21.57
CA LEU A 464 24.11 2.87 -21.52
C LEU A 464 25.07 3.78 -20.74
N GLU A 465 25.64 3.31 -19.63
CA GLU A 465 26.65 4.07 -18.88
C GLU A 465 27.92 4.32 -19.71
N GLU A 466 28.36 3.33 -20.51
CA GLU A 466 29.49 3.50 -21.44
C GLU A 466 29.19 4.55 -22.52
N VAL A 467 28.01 4.50 -23.14
CA VAL A 467 27.58 5.47 -24.16
C VAL A 467 27.50 6.87 -23.55
N LEU A 468 26.96 7.02 -22.34
CA LEU A 468 26.89 8.31 -21.65
C LEU A 468 28.28 8.88 -21.39
N LYS A 469 29.23 8.07 -20.91
CA LYS A 469 30.62 8.50 -20.68
C LYS A 469 31.35 8.90 -21.96
N ARG A 470 31.10 8.18 -23.05
CA ARG A 470 31.82 8.37 -24.32
C ARG A 470 31.25 9.50 -25.17
N CYS A 471 29.92 9.62 -25.24
CA CYS A 471 29.25 10.44 -26.24
C CYS A 471 28.42 11.59 -25.68
N TYR A 472 28.29 11.70 -24.37
CA TYR A 472 27.51 12.75 -23.75
C TYR A 472 28.31 13.52 -22.71
N ARG A 473 27.93 14.79 -22.50
CA ARG A 473 28.37 15.58 -21.35
C ARG A 473 27.19 15.88 -20.43
N LEU A 474 27.42 15.81 -19.12
CA LEU A 474 26.41 16.22 -18.14
C LEU A 474 26.13 17.71 -18.30
N ALA A 475 24.87 18.05 -18.50
CA ALA A 475 24.42 19.43 -18.70
C ALA A 475 23.72 19.98 -17.45
N ARG A 476 22.93 19.14 -16.75
CA ARG A 476 22.18 19.56 -15.56
C ARG A 476 21.81 18.37 -14.67
N ASP A 477 21.91 18.57 -13.36
CA ASP A 477 21.39 17.64 -12.35
C ASP A 477 20.05 18.12 -11.78
N PHE A 478 19.19 17.16 -11.47
CA PHE A 478 17.91 17.34 -10.79
C PHE A 478 17.85 16.42 -9.56
N PRO A 479 18.51 16.79 -8.45
CA PRO A 479 18.59 15.95 -7.26
C PRO A 479 17.23 15.90 -6.53
N ALA A 480 16.73 14.69 -6.29
CA ALA A 480 15.71 14.42 -5.28
C ALA A 480 16.36 14.10 -3.91
N THR A 481 17.56 13.52 -3.96
CA THR A 481 18.40 13.19 -2.81
C THR A 481 19.58 14.17 -2.69
N VAL A 482 19.88 14.61 -1.48
CA VAL A 482 21.09 15.36 -1.13
C VAL A 482 22.17 14.38 -0.63
N PRO A 483 23.48 14.73 -0.74
CA PRO A 483 24.57 13.90 -0.22
C PRO A 483 24.30 13.50 1.23
N ALA A 484 24.32 12.19 1.49
CA ALA A 484 24.08 11.66 2.82
C ALA A 484 25.26 12.04 3.72
N GLY A 485 25.00 12.80 4.79
CA GLY A 485 25.83 12.73 5.99
C GLY A 485 25.62 11.38 6.70
N ASP A 486 25.72 11.33 8.03
CA ASP A 486 25.58 10.08 8.83
C ASP A 486 24.17 9.45 8.84
N CYS A 487 23.21 9.93 8.05
CA CYS A 487 21.82 9.42 8.04
C CYS A 487 21.61 8.40 6.91
N SER A 488 21.40 7.13 7.27
CA SER A 488 21.07 6.05 6.32
C SER A 488 19.57 6.04 5.96
N THR A 489 19.28 5.90 4.67
CA THR A 489 17.91 5.67 4.15
C THR A 489 17.65 4.18 3.94
N VAL A 490 16.45 3.74 4.30
CA VAL A 490 15.96 2.40 3.96
C VAL A 490 14.84 2.55 2.95
N TYR A 491 15.01 1.97 1.76
CA TYR A 491 13.97 1.88 0.74
C TYR A 491 13.37 0.48 0.73
N ASP A 492 12.07 0.39 0.46
CA ASP A 492 11.47 -0.88 0.04
C ASP A 492 11.92 -1.15 -1.41
N GLN A 493 12.89 -2.05 -1.58
CA GLN A 493 13.54 -2.27 -2.88
C GLN A 493 12.60 -2.88 -3.93
N GLN A 494 11.50 -3.48 -3.49
CA GLN A 494 10.48 -4.04 -4.37
C GLN A 494 9.34 -3.04 -4.65
N ASP A 495 9.33 -1.85 -4.03
CA ASP A 495 8.26 -0.87 -4.23
C ASP A 495 8.78 0.38 -4.96
N ALA A 496 8.32 0.57 -6.21
CA ALA A 496 8.67 1.71 -7.05
C ALA A 496 8.00 3.04 -6.64
N TRP A 497 7.79 3.29 -5.35
CA TRP A 497 7.25 4.55 -4.84
C TRP A 497 8.30 5.68 -4.81
N TYR A 498 9.61 5.36 -4.92
CA TYR A 498 10.68 6.37 -4.88
C TYR A 498 10.65 7.28 -3.63
N LEU A 499 10.12 6.73 -2.53
CA LEU A 499 10.08 7.37 -1.23
C LEU A 499 10.64 6.37 -0.21
N PRO A 500 11.66 6.74 0.58
CA PRO A 500 12.20 5.86 1.61
C PRO A 500 11.10 5.32 2.51
N PHE A 501 11.28 4.10 2.99
CA PHE A 501 10.48 3.53 4.06
C PHE A 501 10.90 4.10 5.43
N SER A 502 12.20 4.35 5.62
CA SER A 502 12.76 4.96 6.82
C SER A 502 13.99 5.82 6.49
N GLY A 503 14.41 6.67 7.43
CA GLY A 503 15.65 7.43 7.30
C GLY A 503 15.58 8.61 6.33
N TYR A 504 14.52 9.41 6.39
CA TYR A 504 14.20 10.47 5.41
C TYR A 504 15.21 11.65 5.27
N CYS A 505 16.29 11.73 6.06
CA CYS A 505 17.12 12.95 6.11
C CYS A 505 17.73 13.39 4.77
N PRO A 506 18.29 12.49 3.94
CA PRO A 506 18.93 12.89 2.70
C PRO A 506 17.93 13.05 1.55
N VAL A 507 16.62 12.96 1.79
CA VAL A 507 15.59 13.12 0.75
C VAL A 507 14.97 14.50 0.85
N SER A 508 15.04 15.26 -0.23
CA SER A 508 14.50 16.63 -0.29
C SER A 508 13.08 16.68 -0.87
N ARG A 509 12.68 15.68 -1.66
CA ARG A 509 11.39 15.59 -2.35
C ARG A 509 11.12 14.14 -2.80
N PRO A 510 9.87 13.76 -3.08
CA PRO A 510 9.56 12.44 -3.64
C PRO A 510 9.98 12.32 -5.10
N GLY A 511 10.06 11.08 -5.58
CA GLY A 511 10.48 10.74 -6.95
C GLY A 511 12.00 10.52 -7.08
N PRO A 512 12.46 9.91 -8.19
CA PRO A 512 13.88 9.70 -8.43
C PRO A 512 14.62 11.01 -8.73
N SER A 513 15.94 11.01 -8.54
CA SER A 513 16.82 12.04 -9.08
C SER A 513 16.98 11.85 -10.59
N PHE A 514 17.33 12.91 -11.32
CA PHE A 514 17.63 12.81 -12.75
C PHE A 514 18.88 13.57 -13.13
N GLN A 515 19.52 13.11 -14.20
CA GLN A 515 20.68 13.74 -14.82
C GLN A 515 20.39 13.96 -16.31
N LEU A 516 20.49 15.20 -16.77
CA LEU A 516 20.30 15.58 -18.15
C LEU A 516 21.66 15.76 -18.82
N TYR A 517 21.83 15.06 -19.93
CA TYR A 517 23.05 15.00 -20.70
C TYR A 517 22.83 15.54 -22.11
N ARG A 518 23.87 16.17 -22.68
CA ARG A 518 23.88 16.68 -24.06
C ARG A 518 24.87 15.89 -24.90
N LEU A 519 24.45 15.49 -26.10
CA LEU A 519 25.29 14.78 -27.05
C LEU A 519 26.50 15.64 -27.46
N LEU A 520 27.67 15.00 -27.57
CA LEU A 520 28.89 15.64 -28.06
C LEU A 520 28.86 15.73 -29.58
N PRO A 521 29.38 16.83 -30.19
CA PRO A 521 29.45 16.97 -31.64
C PRO A 521 30.15 15.80 -32.34
N SER A 522 31.18 15.24 -31.71
CA SER A 522 31.95 14.08 -32.21
C SER A 522 31.14 12.78 -32.29
N CYS A 523 29.98 12.71 -31.64
CA CYS A 523 29.10 11.55 -31.66
C CYS A 523 27.81 11.78 -32.44
N HIS A 524 27.62 12.94 -33.08
CA HIS A 524 26.64 13.08 -34.14
C HIS A 524 27.09 12.21 -35.31
N ARG A 525 26.39 11.09 -35.55
CA ARG A 525 26.46 10.42 -36.84
C ARG A 525 25.49 11.14 -37.76
N GLU A 526 25.96 11.59 -38.93
CA GLU A 526 25.07 11.93 -40.04
C GLU A 526 24.28 10.66 -40.40
N GLY A 527 23.07 10.52 -39.83
CA GLY A 527 22.08 9.57 -40.32
C GLY A 527 21.34 10.19 -41.51
N PRO A 528 20.84 9.38 -42.46
CA PRO A 528 20.17 9.91 -43.64
C PRO A 528 18.98 10.78 -43.22
N ASN A 529 18.87 11.94 -43.86
CA ASN A 529 17.83 12.95 -43.67
C ASN A 529 16.45 12.27 -43.60
N LEU A 530 15.79 12.30 -42.43
CA LEU A 530 14.44 11.74 -42.25
C LEU A 530 13.34 12.60 -42.89
N ASP A 531 13.70 13.69 -43.58
CA ASP A 531 12.80 14.62 -44.26
C ASP A 531 12.68 14.41 -45.78
N SER A 532 13.23 13.34 -46.37
CA SER A 532 12.98 13.04 -47.80
C SER A 532 11.64 12.30 -47.97
N PRO A 533 10.69 12.81 -48.78
CA PRO A 533 9.47 12.07 -49.09
C PRO A 533 9.85 10.79 -49.85
N ARG A 534 9.42 9.63 -49.36
CA ARG A 534 9.58 8.35 -50.06
C ARG A 534 8.90 8.46 -51.44
N ALA A 535 9.66 8.29 -52.51
CA ALA A 535 9.09 7.91 -53.80
C ALA A 535 8.58 6.45 -53.71
N PRO A 536 7.48 6.11 -54.39
CA PRO A 536 6.88 4.78 -54.30
C PRO A 536 7.57 3.80 -55.26
N GLU A 537 7.91 2.61 -54.77
CA GLU A 537 7.85 1.35 -55.53
C GLU A 537 7.34 0.23 -54.61
#